data_AF-A0AAV2LP21-F1
#
_entry.id   AF-A0AAV2LP21-F1
#
_cell.length_a   1.000
_cell.length_b   1.000
_cell.length_c   1.000
_cell.angle_alpha   90.00
_cell.angle_beta   90.00
_cell.angle_gamma   90.00
#
_symmetry.space_group_name_H-M   'P 1'
#
loop_
_entity.id
_entity.type
_entity.pdbx_description
1 polymer ?
#
loop_
_entity_poly.entity_id
_entity_poly.type
_entity_poly.pdbx_seq_one_letter_code
_entity_poly.pdbx_strand_id
1 'polypeptide(L)'
;MPLLIQKEGFNRINSTVELFEKYPHLQDNARQFRSRPLVEVDPKRFLYVQQREYAATTPADKCVSIIGSDDATTCHLVVLRHTGNGAACVGHLDGSSTWSEVQLIIKSVLSLSHHCKDGRLELHLVGGFNDDSKTSDNLSLNILAAFHKQKEHVHLETCCITEMNDTVVNGTHRPLVYGIGVNVKTGEVFPSLFTCKGPAEQLRSARTFTGGEMAEIYDSVRGLVKIGPCKWSPNSEIAFWLDQSDATILKYLSTSPNAEPPHFVQHMKSTIQFILEHPSADGLFPSGQPQLYHRTEQGDWERTVQS
;
A
#
# COMPACT_ATOMS: atom_id res chain seq x y z
N MET A 1 -18.43 16.74 8.31
CA MET A 1 -18.73 15.47 7.63
C MET A 1 -17.67 15.22 6.56
N PRO A 2 -16.59 14.49 6.84
CA PRO A 2 -15.53 14.37 5.84
C PRO A 2 -15.57 13.05 5.07
N LEU A 3 -16.08 11.93 5.61
CA LEU A 3 -16.32 10.72 4.79
C LEU A 3 -17.79 10.66 4.34
N LEU A 4 -18.01 10.42 3.05
CA LEU A 4 -19.31 10.40 2.38
C LEU A 4 -19.53 9.06 1.70
N ILE A 5 -20.74 8.52 1.81
CA ILE A 5 -21.21 7.32 1.11
C ILE A 5 -22.50 7.71 0.38
N GLN A 6 -22.55 7.59 -0.95
CA GLN A 6 -23.68 8.07 -1.78
C GLN A 6 -24.13 9.53 -1.50
N LYS A 7 -23.18 10.40 -1.12
CA LYS A 7 -23.39 11.81 -0.72
C LYS A 7 -24.04 11.99 0.67
N GLU A 8 -24.32 10.91 1.38
CA GLU A 8 -24.72 10.95 2.78
C GLU A 8 -23.49 10.97 3.69
N GLY A 9 -23.65 11.56 4.87
CA GLY A 9 -22.61 11.56 5.88
C GLY A 9 -22.38 10.18 6.47
N PHE A 10 -21.12 9.74 6.50
CA PHE A 10 -20.75 8.57 7.27
C PHE A 10 -21.03 8.80 8.75
N ASN A 11 -21.86 7.94 9.35
CA ASN A 11 -21.97 7.86 10.81
C ASN A 11 -20.96 6.84 11.32
N ARG A 12 -20.50 7.03 12.56
CA ARG A 12 -19.64 6.05 13.23
C ARG A 12 -20.31 4.67 13.21
N ILE A 13 -19.56 3.67 12.78
CA ILE A 13 -19.90 2.24 12.81
C ILE A 13 -19.07 1.55 13.90
N ASN A 14 -19.54 0.41 14.39
CA ASN A 14 -18.83 -0.40 15.39
C ASN A 14 -18.25 -1.69 14.80
N SER A 15 -18.66 -2.10 13.61
CA SER A 15 -18.11 -3.23 12.87
C SER A 15 -18.18 -3.02 11.35
N THR A 16 -17.38 -3.76 10.60
CA THR A 16 -17.47 -3.86 9.14
C THR A 16 -18.81 -4.45 8.69
N VAL A 17 -19.34 -5.43 9.43
CA VAL A 17 -20.67 -6.00 9.16
C VAL A 17 -21.76 -4.92 9.19
N GLU A 18 -21.75 -4.05 10.21
CA GLU A 18 -22.69 -2.92 10.33
C GLU A 18 -22.58 -1.97 9.12
N LEU A 19 -21.37 -1.71 8.62
CA LEU A 19 -21.15 -0.89 7.42
C LEU A 19 -21.89 -1.48 6.23
N PHE A 20 -21.68 -2.77 5.97
CA PHE A 20 -22.21 -3.40 4.77
C PHE A 20 -23.72 -3.67 4.86
N GLU A 21 -24.26 -3.94 6.05
CA GLU A 21 -25.70 -4.00 6.28
C GLU A 21 -26.37 -2.65 6.02
N LYS A 22 -25.74 -1.56 6.49
CA LYS A 22 -26.25 -0.21 6.33
C LYS A 22 -26.13 0.32 4.90
N TYR A 23 -25.08 -0.08 4.17
CA TYR A 23 -24.82 0.37 2.80
C TYR A 23 -24.68 -0.82 1.84
N PRO A 24 -25.79 -1.49 1.46
CA PRO A 24 -25.76 -2.68 0.61
C PRO A 24 -25.06 -2.48 -0.74
N HIS A 25 -25.09 -1.28 -1.32
CA HIS A 25 -24.39 -0.98 -2.57
C HIS A 25 -22.86 -1.14 -2.46
N LEU A 26 -22.27 -0.96 -1.26
CA LEU A 26 -20.85 -1.24 -1.04
C LEU A 26 -20.55 -2.73 -1.18
N GLN A 27 -21.49 -3.61 -0.79
CA GLN A 27 -21.34 -5.05 -1.00
C GLN A 27 -21.31 -5.37 -2.50
N ASP A 28 -22.21 -4.78 -3.27
CA ASP A 28 -22.28 -5.01 -4.72
C ASP A 28 -21.04 -4.46 -5.43
N ASN A 29 -20.56 -3.27 -5.06
CA ASN A 29 -19.30 -2.71 -5.56
C ASN A 29 -18.11 -3.62 -5.24
N ALA A 30 -18.02 -4.16 -4.03
CA ALA A 30 -16.94 -5.07 -3.65
C ALA A 30 -17.02 -6.41 -4.40
N ARG A 31 -18.21 -6.99 -4.56
CA ARG A 31 -18.44 -8.20 -5.36
C ARG A 31 -18.05 -7.98 -6.83
N GLN A 32 -18.38 -6.82 -7.39
CA GLN A 32 -18.00 -6.46 -8.75
C GLN A 32 -16.49 -6.22 -8.86
N PHE A 33 -15.86 -5.59 -7.86
CA PHE A 33 -14.42 -5.34 -7.89
C PHE A 33 -13.63 -6.66 -7.85
N ARG A 34 -13.97 -7.55 -6.91
CA ARG A 34 -13.26 -8.82 -6.72
C ARG A 34 -13.54 -9.87 -7.80
N SER A 35 -14.56 -9.67 -8.63
CA SER A 35 -14.83 -10.54 -9.79
C SER A 35 -14.09 -10.12 -11.06
N ARG A 36 -13.42 -8.95 -11.05
CA ARG A 36 -12.57 -8.51 -12.16
C ARG A 36 -11.37 -9.44 -12.31
N PRO A 37 -10.91 -9.69 -13.53
CA PRO A 37 -9.71 -10.47 -13.76
C PRO A 37 -8.50 -9.79 -13.10
N LEU A 38 -7.61 -10.60 -12.54
CA LEU A 38 -6.32 -10.15 -12.04
C LEU A 38 -5.48 -9.63 -13.21
N VAL A 39 -4.99 -8.39 -13.09
CA VAL A 39 -4.14 -7.77 -14.11
C VAL A 39 -2.67 -7.94 -13.74
N GLU A 40 -1.91 -8.65 -14.57
CA GLU A 40 -0.45 -8.63 -14.50
C GLU A 40 0.05 -7.31 -15.09
N VAL A 41 0.68 -6.48 -14.26
CA VAL A 41 1.05 -5.11 -14.65
C VAL A 41 2.39 -5.11 -15.39
N ASP A 42 2.42 -4.50 -16.57
CA ASP A 42 3.66 -4.31 -17.35
C ASP A 42 4.67 -3.46 -16.55
N PRO A 43 5.90 -3.98 -16.34
CA PRO A 43 6.89 -3.30 -15.54
C PRO A 43 7.37 -1.95 -16.11
N LYS A 44 7.09 -1.62 -17.37
CA LYS A 44 7.68 -0.47 -18.05
C LYS A 44 7.21 0.91 -17.59
N ARG A 45 6.01 1.04 -17.00
CA ARG A 45 5.47 2.35 -16.56
C ARG A 45 4.68 2.33 -15.26
N PHE A 46 4.94 1.34 -14.41
CA PHE A 46 4.34 1.26 -13.09
C PHE A 46 5.32 1.68 -11.98
N LEU A 47 4.76 2.08 -10.85
CA LEU A 47 5.47 2.33 -9.61
C LEU A 47 4.90 1.41 -8.52
N TYR A 48 5.74 0.51 -8.00
CA TYR A 48 5.39 -0.37 -6.90
C TYR A 48 5.53 0.35 -5.55
N VAL A 49 4.51 0.25 -4.71
CA VAL A 49 4.48 0.76 -3.33
C VAL A 49 4.53 -0.45 -2.40
N GLN A 50 5.53 -0.52 -1.51
CA GLN A 50 5.61 -1.57 -0.50
C GLN A 50 4.75 -1.23 0.73
N GLN A 51 4.60 -2.20 1.63
CA GLN A 51 4.04 -1.97 2.96
C GLN A 51 4.76 -0.81 3.69
N ARG A 52 3.98 0.07 4.31
CA ARG A 52 4.41 1.35 4.91
C ARG A 52 5.07 2.31 3.91
N GLU A 53 4.63 2.30 2.67
CA GLU A 53 4.95 3.34 1.71
C GLU A 53 3.70 3.94 1.09
N TYR A 54 3.86 5.14 0.55
CA TYR A 54 2.88 5.76 -0.32
C TYR A 54 3.57 6.48 -1.48
N ALA A 55 2.83 6.65 -2.57
CA ALA A 55 3.25 7.44 -3.71
C ALA A 55 2.06 8.13 -4.35
N ALA A 56 2.26 9.36 -4.80
CA ALA A 56 1.26 10.14 -5.50
C ALA A 56 1.79 10.72 -6.80
N THR A 57 0.94 10.75 -7.83
CA THR A 57 1.25 11.41 -9.11
C THR A 57 -0.01 11.90 -9.81
N THR A 58 0.13 12.46 -11.01
CA THR A 58 -0.96 13.00 -11.82
C THR A 58 -0.95 12.41 -13.24
N PRO A 59 -2.01 12.62 -14.04
CA PRO A 59 -2.02 12.25 -15.44
C PRO A 59 -0.99 12.98 -16.31
N ALA A 60 -0.31 14.01 -15.80
CA ALA A 60 0.76 14.71 -16.53
C ALA A 60 2.11 13.98 -16.49
N ASP A 61 2.30 13.05 -15.55
CA ASP A 61 3.56 12.34 -15.36
C ASP A 61 3.88 11.43 -16.55
N LYS A 62 5.08 11.56 -17.11
CA LYS A 62 5.52 10.78 -18.29
C LYS A 62 6.23 9.47 -17.92
N CYS A 63 6.69 9.34 -16.68
CA CYS A 63 7.46 8.19 -16.19
C CYS A 63 6.55 7.12 -15.59
N VAL A 64 5.44 7.53 -14.97
CA VAL A 64 4.51 6.62 -14.27
C VAL A 64 3.09 6.78 -14.81
N SER A 65 2.49 5.68 -15.26
CA SER A 65 1.08 5.58 -15.64
C SER A 65 0.26 4.70 -14.73
N ILE A 66 0.90 3.81 -13.96
CA ILE A 66 0.25 2.93 -12.99
C ILE A 66 0.97 3.05 -11.64
N ILE A 67 0.23 3.17 -10.55
CA ILE A 67 0.77 2.97 -9.19
C ILE A 67 0.05 1.77 -8.60
N GLY A 68 0.75 0.92 -7.86
CA GLY A 68 0.10 -0.21 -7.21
C GLY A 68 0.92 -0.86 -6.12
N SER A 69 0.29 -1.79 -5.43
CA SER A 69 0.84 -2.53 -4.31
C SER A 69 0.21 -3.92 -4.27
N ASP A 70 0.91 -4.87 -3.66
CA ASP A 70 0.48 -6.27 -3.49
C ASP A 70 0.81 -6.81 -2.10
N ASP A 71 0.61 -8.13 -1.93
CA ASP A 71 0.90 -8.91 -0.74
C ASP A 71 0.09 -8.44 0.49
N ALA A 72 -1.05 -7.78 0.27
CA ALA A 72 -1.92 -7.36 1.36
C ALA A 72 -2.70 -8.56 1.91
N THR A 73 -2.21 -9.13 3.01
CA THR A 73 -2.93 -10.13 3.79
C THR A 73 -3.90 -9.46 4.76
N THR A 74 -3.45 -9.11 5.95
CA THR A 74 -4.23 -8.33 6.93
C THR A 74 -4.18 -6.82 6.68
N CYS A 75 -3.20 -6.38 5.87
CA CYS A 75 -2.98 -4.98 5.50
C CYS A 75 -4.08 -4.46 4.57
N HIS A 76 -4.10 -3.14 4.36
CA HIS A 76 -5.07 -2.47 3.49
C HIS A 76 -4.36 -1.57 2.47
N LEU A 77 -4.81 -1.67 1.23
CA LEU A 77 -4.38 -0.86 0.11
C LEU A 77 -5.39 0.27 -0.09
N VAL A 78 -4.89 1.49 0.00
CA VAL A 78 -5.67 2.72 -0.10
C VAL A 78 -5.34 3.41 -1.41
N VAL A 79 -6.36 3.70 -2.22
CA VAL A 79 -6.25 4.66 -3.33
C VAL A 79 -7.09 5.89 -3.01
N LEU A 80 -6.47 7.05 -3.02
CA LEU A 80 -7.17 8.34 -2.95
C LEU A 80 -6.95 9.08 -4.26
N ARG A 81 -8.03 9.48 -4.93
CA ARG A 81 -7.99 10.17 -6.22
C ARG A 81 -8.79 11.46 -6.20
N HIS A 82 -8.23 12.54 -6.75
CA HIS A 82 -8.97 13.75 -7.04
C HIS A 82 -9.48 13.71 -8.49
N THR A 83 -10.79 13.73 -8.71
CA THR A 83 -11.37 13.51 -10.05
C THR A 83 -11.17 14.66 -11.02
N GLY A 84 -11.01 15.90 -10.53
CA GLY A 84 -10.91 17.08 -11.40
C GLY A 84 -9.61 17.16 -12.21
N ASN A 85 -8.48 16.75 -11.63
CA ASN A 85 -7.17 16.76 -12.27
C ASN A 85 -6.54 15.37 -12.38
N GLY A 86 -7.18 14.35 -11.81
CA GLY A 86 -6.70 12.97 -11.80
C GLY A 86 -5.52 12.70 -10.89
N ALA A 87 -5.16 13.60 -9.95
CA ALA A 87 -4.15 13.31 -8.95
C ALA A 87 -4.55 12.05 -8.17
N ALA A 88 -3.64 11.09 -8.03
CA ALA A 88 -3.92 9.82 -7.37
C ALA A 88 -2.76 9.43 -6.47
N CYS A 89 -3.07 8.96 -5.27
CA CYS A 89 -2.13 8.40 -4.30
C CYS A 89 -2.49 6.95 -4.02
N VAL A 90 -1.49 6.09 -3.95
CA VAL A 90 -1.60 4.73 -3.41
C VAL A 90 -0.80 4.67 -2.11
N GLY A 91 -1.37 4.06 -1.07
CA GLY A 91 -0.67 3.75 0.18
C GLY A 91 -0.98 2.33 0.65
N HIS A 92 0.01 1.67 1.26
CA HIS A 92 -0.14 0.33 1.83
C HIS A 92 -0.03 0.42 3.36
N LEU A 93 -1.18 0.36 4.03
CA LEU A 93 -1.30 0.54 5.48
C LEU A 93 -1.35 -0.83 6.16
N ASP A 94 -0.53 -1.02 7.19
CA ASP A 94 -0.49 -2.25 7.99
C ASP A 94 -1.03 -2.05 9.42
N GLY A 95 -1.47 -0.82 9.74
CA GLY A 95 -1.98 -0.47 11.06
C GLY A 95 -0.94 0.11 12.02
N SER A 96 0.29 0.37 11.56
CA SER A 96 1.35 0.92 12.41
C SER A 96 1.07 2.34 12.93
N SER A 97 0.54 3.23 12.09
CA SER A 97 0.24 4.62 12.45
C SER A 97 -0.88 5.22 11.59
N THR A 98 -1.99 4.48 11.46
CA THR A 98 -3.11 4.75 10.53
C THR A 98 -3.57 6.21 10.48
N TRP A 99 -3.68 6.88 11.63
CA TRP A 99 -4.15 8.27 11.70
C TRP A 99 -3.20 9.25 11.01
N SER A 100 -1.89 9.08 11.22
CA SER A 100 -0.85 9.88 10.57
C SER A 100 -0.74 9.51 9.09
N GLU A 101 -0.82 8.23 8.76
CA GLU A 101 -0.75 7.69 7.40
C GLU A 101 -1.87 8.25 6.50
N VAL A 102 -3.11 8.27 6.99
CA VAL A 102 -4.25 8.86 6.26
C VAL A 102 -4.04 10.36 6.00
N GLN A 103 -3.47 11.11 6.95
CA GLN A 103 -3.15 12.52 6.74
C GLN A 103 -2.09 12.72 5.66
N LEU A 104 -1.07 11.86 5.59
CA LEU A 104 -0.04 11.90 4.54
C LEU A 104 -0.65 11.67 3.15
N ILE A 105 -1.54 10.67 3.01
CA ILE A 105 -2.22 10.34 1.75
C ILE A 105 -3.13 11.48 1.28
N ILE A 106 -3.88 12.11 2.19
CA ILE A 106 -4.72 13.26 1.79
C ILE A 106 -3.86 14.44 1.39
N LYS A 107 -2.83 14.75 2.17
CA LYS A 107 -1.92 15.87 1.89
C LYS A 107 -1.22 15.70 0.54
N SER A 108 -0.83 14.48 0.16
CA SER A 108 -0.15 14.21 -1.12
C SER A 108 -1.08 14.42 -2.32
N VAL A 109 -2.36 14.04 -2.23
CA VAL A 109 -3.32 14.31 -3.30
C VAL A 109 -3.64 15.81 -3.39
N LEU A 110 -3.86 16.47 -2.25
CA LEU A 110 -4.20 17.89 -2.21
C LEU A 110 -3.05 18.78 -2.71
N SER A 111 -1.79 18.43 -2.40
CA SER A 111 -0.64 19.19 -2.90
C SER A 111 -0.55 19.15 -4.43
N LEU A 112 -0.98 18.05 -5.05
CA LEU A 112 -1.06 17.89 -6.50
C LEU A 112 -2.32 18.48 -7.13
N SER A 113 -3.37 18.76 -6.34
CA SER A 113 -4.67 19.27 -6.82
C SER A 113 -4.99 20.71 -6.44
N HIS A 114 -4.07 21.44 -5.79
CA HIS A 114 -4.30 22.79 -5.26
C HIS A 114 -4.80 23.84 -6.28
N HIS A 115 -4.56 23.65 -7.58
CA HIS A 115 -5.05 24.53 -8.65
C HIS A 115 -6.40 24.10 -9.24
N CYS A 116 -6.93 22.95 -8.85
CA CYS A 116 -8.16 22.39 -9.38
C CYS A 116 -9.34 22.74 -8.47
N LYS A 117 -10.32 23.49 -8.98
CA LYS A 117 -11.52 23.89 -8.23
C LYS A 117 -12.71 22.94 -8.44
N ASP A 118 -12.64 22.10 -9.48
CA ASP A 118 -13.70 21.17 -9.87
C ASP A 118 -13.32 19.74 -9.47
N GLY A 119 -14.32 18.87 -9.33
CA GLY A 119 -14.13 17.46 -8.95
C GLY A 119 -14.28 17.20 -7.45
N ARG A 120 -13.87 16.01 -7.01
CA ARG A 120 -13.99 15.52 -5.64
C ARG A 120 -12.89 14.50 -5.31
N LEU A 121 -12.70 14.22 -4.02
CA LEU A 121 -11.86 13.12 -3.57
C LEU A 121 -12.66 11.82 -3.55
N GLU A 122 -12.14 10.78 -4.19
CA GLU A 122 -12.67 9.42 -4.23
C GLU A 122 -11.69 8.46 -3.56
N LEU A 123 -12.21 7.64 -2.65
CA LEU A 123 -11.47 6.67 -1.86
C LEU A 123 -11.85 5.25 -2.31
N HIS A 124 -10.82 4.45 -2.57
CA HIS A 124 -10.92 3.02 -2.81
C HIS A 124 -10.11 2.31 -1.73
N LEU A 125 -10.75 1.39 -1.02
CA LEU A 125 -10.16 0.63 0.07
C LEU A 125 -10.31 -0.86 -0.22
N VAL A 126 -9.18 -1.56 -0.28
CA VAL A 126 -9.12 -3.00 -0.59
C VAL A 126 -8.11 -3.68 0.32
N GLY A 127 -8.42 -4.85 0.85
CA GLY A 127 -7.46 -5.64 1.64
C GLY A 127 -8.07 -6.20 2.92
N GLY A 128 -7.26 -6.91 3.70
CA GLY A 128 -7.76 -7.67 4.83
C GLY A 128 -8.63 -8.86 4.40
N PHE A 129 -8.96 -9.70 5.37
CA PHE A 129 -9.88 -10.83 5.21
C PHE A 129 -10.47 -11.18 6.59
N ASN A 130 -11.23 -12.27 6.71
CA ASN A 130 -11.72 -12.72 8.03
C ASN A 130 -10.60 -13.46 8.80
N ASP A 131 -9.56 -12.75 9.22
CA ASP A 131 -8.45 -13.32 9.96
C ASP A 131 -8.80 -13.62 11.43
N ASP A 132 -8.14 -14.64 11.99
CA ASP A 132 -8.38 -15.14 13.36
C ASP A 132 -8.09 -14.07 14.43
N SER A 133 -7.13 -13.19 14.16
CA SER A 133 -6.67 -12.16 15.10
C SER A 133 -7.51 -10.87 15.06
N LYS A 134 -8.50 -10.80 14.16
CA LYS A 134 -9.30 -9.59 13.88
C LYS A 134 -8.44 -8.37 13.51
N THR A 135 -7.24 -8.59 13.00
CA THR A 135 -6.34 -7.51 12.58
C THR A 135 -6.94 -6.72 11.42
N SER A 136 -7.55 -7.40 10.45
CA SER A 136 -8.17 -6.78 9.27
C SER A 136 -9.38 -5.92 9.64
N ASP A 137 -10.26 -6.43 10.50
CA ASP A 137 -11.46 -5.71 10.96
C ASP A 137 -11.07 -4.46 11.77
N ASN A 138 -10.13 -4.59 12.71
CA ASN A 138 -9.63 -3.47 13.48
C ASN A 138 -9.00 -2.39 12.57
N LEU A 139 -8.20 -2.79 11.59
CA LEU A 139 -7.59 -1.87 10.64
C LEU A 139 -8.63 -1.19 9.74
N SER A 140 -9.62 -1.94 9.27
CA SER A 140 -10.77 -1.43 8.51
C SER A 140 -11.46 -0.28 9.24
N LEU A 141 -11.84 -0.52 10.49
CA LEU A 141 -12.52 0.48 11.33
C LEU A 141 -11.63 1.69 11.60
N ASN A 142 -10.34 1.47 11.84
CA ASN A 142 -9.37 2.54 12.11
C ASN A 142 -9.17 3.44 10.88
N ILE A 143 -9.05 2.88 9.67
CA ILE A 143 -8.92 3.63 8.42
C ILE A 143 -10.19 4.46 8.16
N LEU A 144 -11.37 3.84 8.25
CA LEU A 144 -12.65 4.53 8.05
C LEU A 144 -12.83 5.67 9.06
N ALA A 145 -12.49 5.46 10.33
CA ALA A 145 -12.52 6.48 11.36
C ALA A 145 -11.53 7.62 11.07
N ALA A 146 -10.30 7.29 10.64
CA ALA A 146 -9.27 8.26 10.32
C ALA A 146 -9.70 9.16 9.14
N PHE A 147 -10.27 8.61 8.07
CA PHE A 147 -10.85 9.40 6.97
C PHE A 147 -12.08 10.21 7.41
N HIS A 148 -12.93 9.65 8.26
CA HIS A 148 -14.08 10.37 8.83
C HIS A 148 -13.71 11.52 9.79
N LYS A 149 -12.44 11.69 10.15
CA LYS A 149 -11.98 12.82 10.98
C LYS A 149 -11.26 13.92 10.22
N GLN A 150 -11.15 13.80 8.90
CA GLN A 150 -10.46 14.76 8.06
C GLN A 150 -11.31 16.03 7.86
N LYS A 151 -10.78 17.05 7.19
CA LYS A 151 -11.55 18.26 6.91
C LYS A 151 -12.26 18.18 5.56
N GLU A 152 -11.63 17.47 4.64
CA GLU A 152 -12.01 17.33 3.25
C GLU A 152 -13.14 16.32 3.08
N HIS A 153 -14.03 16.58 2.12
CA HIS A 153 -15.05 15.63 1.71
C HIS A 153 -14.43 14.55 0.82
N VAL A 154 -14.39 13.32 1.33
CA VAL A 154 -13.89 12.11 0.70
C VAL A 154 -15.08 11.18 0.45
N HIS A 155 -15.24 10.72 -0.79
CA HIS A 155 -16.31 9.81 -1.20
C HIS A 155 -15.78 8.38 -1.24
N LEU A 156 -16.35 7.48 -0.44
CA LEU A 156 -16.00 6.06 -0.49
C LEU A 156 -16.67 5.41 -1.71
N GLU A 157 -15.87 5.03 -2.70
CA GLU A 157 -16.36 4.49 -3.98
C GLU A 157 -16.16 2.97 -4.09
N THR A 158 -15.05 2.45 -3.58
CA THR A 158 -14.79 1.00 -3.50
C THR A 158 -14.43 0.62 -2.08
N CYS A 159 -15.09 -0.40 -1.53
CA CYS A 159 -14.86 -0.89 -0.18
C CYS A 159 -14.86 -2.42 -0.18
N CYS A 160 -13.75 -3.03 -0.60
CA CYS A 160 -13.57 -4.48 -0.65
C CYS A 160 -12.59 -4.90 0.46
N ILE A 161 -13.08 -4.87 1.70
CA ILE A 161 -12.29 -5.11 2.90
C ILE A 161 -12.83 -6.25 3.75
N THR A 162 -11.97 -6.84 4.59
CA THR A 162 -12.34 -7.85 5.60
C THR A 162 -13.27 -8.93 5.03
N GLU A 163 -14.55 -9.00 5.43
CA GLU A 163 -15.48 -10.04 5.00
C GLU A 163 -15.83 -9.94 3.50
N MET A 164 -15.72 -8.76 2.91
CA MET A 164 -15.96 -8.57 1.48
C MET A 164 -14.77 -8.98 0.62
N ASN A 165 -13.58 -9.09 1.20
CA ASN A 165 -12.38 -9.60 0.55
C ASN A 165 -12.02 -11.03 0.98
N ASP A 166 -12.85 -11.69 1.80
CA ASP A 166 -12.58 -13.02 2.33
C ASP A 166 -13.00 -14.15 1.37
N THR A 167 -12.21 -15.22 1.36
CA THR A 167 -12.55 -16.50 0.76
C THR A 167 -12.07 -17.65 1.63
N VAL A 168 -12.73 -18.81 1.54
CA VAL A 168 -12.37 -20.00 2.30
C VAL A 168 -11.85 -21.08 1.35
N VAL A 169 -10.58 -21.44 1.50
CA VAL A 169 -9.92 -22.51 0.74
C VAL A 169 -9.51 -23.62 1.69
N ASN A 170 -10.07 -24.82 1.52
CA ASN A 170 -9.82 -25.98 2.40
C ASN A 170 -10.06 -25.67 3.89
N GLY A 171 -11.13 -24.93 4.20
CA GLY A 171 -11.46 -24.52 5.57
C GLY A 171 -10.59 -23.41 6.15
N THR A 172 -9.67 -22.83 5.36
CA THR A 172 -8.81 -21.72 5.76
C THR A 172 -9.26 -20.42 5.11
N HIS A 173 -9.51 -19.40 5.93
CA HIS A 173 -9.79 -18.03 5.47
C HIS A 173 -8.55 -17.37 4.86
N ARG A 174 -8.71 -16.67 3.74
CA ARG A 174 -7.65 -15.96 3.02
C ARG A 174 -8.23 -14.74 2.29
N PRO A 175 -7.42 -13.71 1.99
CA PRO A 175 -7.83 -12.65 1.08
C PRO A 175 -8.05 -13.19 -0.33
N LEU A 176 -9.05 -12.66 -1.01
CA LEU A 176 -9.32 -12.94 -2.42
C LEU A 176 -8.51 -12.00 -3.31
N VAL A 177 -8.39 -10.73 -2.94
CA VAL A 177 -7.56 -9.73 -3.61
C VAL A 177 -6.40 -9.35 -2.70
N TYR A 178 -5.18 -9.62 -3.17
CA TYR A 178 -3.92 -9.31 -2.48
C TYR A 178 -3.30 -7.99 -2.96
N GLY A 179 -3.62 -7.57 -4.19
CA GLY A 179 -2.99 -6.42 -4.82
C GLY A 179 -3.95 -5.58 -5.66
N ILE A 180 -3.64 -4.29 -5.75
CA ILE A 180 -4.39 -3.33 -6.57
C ILE A 180 -3.45 -2.44 -7.37
N GLY A 181 -3.90 -2.06 -8.55
CA GLY A 181 -3.31 -1.04 -9.40
C GLY A 181 -4.30 0.08 -9.68
N VAL A 182 -3.79 1.30 -9.84
CA VAL A 182 -4.54 2.42 -10.38
C VAL A 182 -3.85 2.94 -11.63
N ASN A 183 -4.57 2.96 -12.75
CA ASN A 183 -4.14 3.69 -13.94
C ASN A 183 -4.41 5.17 -13.73
N VAL A 184 -3.37 5.97 -13.53
CA VAL A 184 -3.55 7.39 -13.16
C VAL A 184 -4.13 8.22 -14.30
N LYS A 185 -4.00 7.77 -15.56
CA LYS A 185 -4.55 8.45 -16.75
C LYS A 185 -6.06 8.29 -16.83
N THR A 186 -6.55 7.07 -16.63
CA THR A 186 -7.98 6.75 -16.76
C THR A 186 -8.73 6.88 -15.44
N GLY A 187 -8.02 6.76 -14.31
CA GLY A 187 -8.62 6.65 -12.97
C GLY A 187 -9.12 5.25 -12.63
N GLU A 188 -8.89 4.26 -13.50
CA GLU A 188 -9.33 2.90 -13.27
C GLU A 188 -8.52 2.24 -12.16
N VAL A 189 -9.23 1.70 -11.15
CA VAL A 189 -8.67 0.85 -10.09
C VAL A 189 -9.04 -0.60 -10.36
N PHE A 190 -8.08 -1.51 -10.28
CA PHE A 190 -8.25 -2.92 -10.64
C PHE A 190 -7.44 -3.87 -9.73
N PRO A 191 -7.89 -5.12 -9.51
CA PRO A 191 -7.07 -6.16 -8.90
C PRO A 191 -5.83 -6.45 -9.74
N SER A 192 -4.67 -6.58 -9.12
CA SER A 192 -3.42 -6.74 -9.85
C SER A 192 -2.40 -7.62 -9.15
N LEU A 193 -1.47 -8.15 -9.93
CA LEU A 193 -0.28 -8.88 -9.49
C LEU A 193 0.98 -8.19 -10.00
N PHE A 194 2.02 -8.12 -9.17
CA PHE A 194 3.29 -7.48 -9.53
C PHE A 194 4.47 -8.44 -9.44
N THR A 195 5.12 -8.68 -10.57
CA THR A 195 6.32 -9.52 -10.69
C THR A 195 7.62 -8.77 -10.42
N CYS A 196 7.60 -7.44 -10.54
CA CYS A 196 8.72 -6.57 -10.21
C CYS A 196 8.32 -5.64 -9.04
N LYS A 197 9.14 -5.55 -7.99
CA LYS A 197 8.85 -4.73 -6.79
C LYS A 197 9.95 -3.70 -6.48
N GLY A 198 10.96 -3.61 -7.35
CA GLY A 198 12.05 -2.65 -7.27
C GLY A 198 11.64 -1.20 -7.60
N PRO A 199 12.58 -0.24 -7.51
CA PRO A 199 13.99 -0.43 -7.19
C PRO A 199 14.24 -0.58 -5.67
N ALA A 200 15.48 -0.96 -5.31
CA ALA A 200 15.96 -1.05 -3.93
C ALA A 200 15.03 -1.85 -2.99
N GLU A 201 14.49 -2.97 -3.50
CA GLU A 201 13.45 -3.73 -2.81
C GLU A 201 13.85 -4.13 -1.39
N GLN A 202 15.05 -4.71 -1.22
CA GLN A 202 15.54 -5.17 0.08
C GLN A 202 15.82 -4.02 1.04
N LEU A 203 16.27 -2.87 0.56
CA LEU A 203 16.47 -1.67 1.39
C LEU A 203 15.13 -1.15 1.94
N ARG A 204 14.12 -1.10 1.08
CA ARG A 204 12.77 -0.66 1.46
C ARG A 204 12.11 -1.66 2.42
N SER A 205 12.24 -2.95 2.16
CA SER A 205 11.77 -4.01 3.06
C SER A 205 12.50 -3.97 4.40
N ALA A 206 13.82 -3.75 4.41
CA ALA A 206 14.62 -3.65 5.63
C ALA A 206 14.13 -2.50 6.51
N ARG A 207 13.89 -1.33 5.92
CA ARG A 207 13.33 -0.16 6.62
C ARG A 207 12.00 -0.51 7.32
N THR A 208 11.09 -1.19 6.62
CA THR A 208 9.80 -1.61 7.19
C THR A 208 9.99 -2.67 8.28
N PHE A 209 10.82 -3.68 8.03
CA PHE A 209 11.12 -4.77 8.97
C PHE A 209 11.72 -4.25 10.29
N THR A 210 12.59 -3.23 10.24
CA THR A 210 13.20 -2.63 11.42
C THR A 210 12.31 -1.57 12.09
N GLY A 211 11.04 -1.47 11.71
CA GLY A 211 10.06 -0.60 12.37
C GLY A 211 9.98 0.83 11.83
N GLY A 212 10.43 1.08 10.60
CA GLY A 212 10.30 2.39 9.96
C GLY A 212 8.84 2.83 9.82
N GLU A 213 8.62 4.14 9.89
CA GLU A 213 7.32 4.79 9.66
C GLU A 213 6.94 4.81 8.17
N MET A 214 5.71 5.21 7.84
CA MET A 214 5.26 5.41 6.46
C MET A 214 6.12 6.44 5.70
N ALA A 215 6.57 6.13 4.47
CA ALA A 215 7.38 7.05 3.65
C ALA A 215 6.81 7.31 2.25
N GLU A 216 6.99 8.56 1.78
CA GLU A 216 6.80 8.94 0.38
C GLU A 216 7.99 8.48 -0.45
N ILE A 217 7.73 7.71 -1.52
CA ILE A 217 8.81 7.14 -2.33
C ILE A 217 8.98 7.80 -3.70
N TYR A 218 8.18 8.81 -4.05
CA TYR A 218 8.13 9.31 -5.42
C TYR A 218 8.01 10.83 -5.51
N ASP A 219 8.95 11.43 -6.25
CA ASP A 219 8.91 12.83 -6.66
C ASP A 219 8.30 12.90 -8.07
N SER A 220 6.99 13.15 -8.14
CA SER A 220 6.25 13.24 -9.40
C SER A 220 6.59 14.47 -10.24
N VAL A 221 7.21 15.50 -9.66
CA VAL A 221 7.67 16.69 -10.41
C VAL A 221 8.90 16.33 -11.23
N ARG A 222 9.81 15.56 -10.64
CA ARG A 222 11.06 15.13 -11.29
C ARG A 222 10.97 13.78 -11.99
N GLY A 223 9.92 13.00 -11.72
CA GLY A 223 9.78 11.64 -12.23
C GLY A 223 10.77 10.66 -11.60
N LEU A 224 11.10 10.85 -10.31
CA LEU A 224 12.14 10.08 -9.61
C LEU A 224 11.57 9.27 -8.45
N VAL A 225 11.96 8.01 -8.36
CA VAL A 225 11.84 7.27 -7.10
C VAL A 225 12.92 7.77 -6.15
N LYS A 226 12.52 8.16 -4.95
CA LYS A 226 13.38 8.70 -3.90
C LYS A 226 13.29 7.82 -2.66
N ILE A 227 14.34 7.04 -2.41
CA ILE A 227 14.47 6.27 -1.18
C ILE A 227 15.27 7.11 -0.19
N GLY A 228 14.57 7.64 0.82
CA GLY A 228 15.16 8.49 1.84
C GLY A 228 16.07 7.73 2.80
N PRO A 229 17.00 8.43 3.48
CA PRO A 229 17.76 7.84 4.57
C PRO A 229 16.85 7.22 5.62
N CYS A 230 17.19 6.01 6.04
CA CYS A 230 16.54 5.32 7.14
C CYS A 230 17.58 4.95 8.19
N LYS A 231 17.12 4.42 9.33
CA LYS A 231 17.98 4.06 10.45
C LYS A 231 17.54 2.72 11.03
N TRP A 232 18.52 1.88 11.30
CA TRP A 232 18.40 0.71 12.16
C TRP A 232 19.72 0.50 12.89
N SER A 233 19.63 -0.14 14.04
CA SER A 233 20.80 -0.52 14.83
C SER A 233 21.26 -1.93 14.44
N PRO A 234 22.58 -2.23 14.54
CA PRO A 234 23.07 -3.58 14.40
C PRO A 234 22.33 -4.54 15.35
N ASN A 235 21.79 -5.61 14.79
CA ASN A 235 21.15 -6.66 15.55
C ASN A 235 21.57 -8.01 14.98
N SER A 236 22.59 -8.64 15.56
CA SER A 236 23.06 -9.96 15.11
C SER A 236 22.10 -11.10 15.48
N GLU A 237 21.19 -10.88 16.44
CA GLU A 237 20.25 -11.93 16.87
C GLU A 237 19.25 -12.28 15.77
N ILE A 238 18.98 -11.37 14.82
CA ILE A 238 18.09 -11.66 13.69
C ILE A 238 18.64 -12.77 12.79
N ALA A 239 19.94 -13.07 12.83
CA ALA A 239 20.53 -14.19 12.10
C ALA A 239 19.91 -15.53 12.48
N PHE A 240 19.41 -15.67 13.72
CA PHE A 240 18.67 -16.84 14.18
C PHE A 240 17.54 -17.24 13.23
N TRP A 241 16.85 -16.26 12.62
CA TRP A 241 15.73 -16.50 11.72
C TRP A 241 16.12 -17.14 10.39
N LEU A 242 17.37 -16.98 9.94
CA LEU A 242 17.83 -17.57 8.67
C LEU A 242 17.86 -19.10 8.73
N ASP A 243 18.19 -19.65 9.89
CA ASP A 243 18.26 -21.08 10.16
C ASP A 243 16.90 -21.71 10.50
N GLN A 244 15.84 -20.89 10.66
CA GLN A 244 14.51 -21.40 10.99
C GLN A 244 13.81 -22.01 9.78
N SER A 245 12.93 -22.98 10.08
CA SER A 245 12.02 -23.56 9.12
C SER A 245 10.99 -22.54 8.62
N ASP A 246 10.47 -22.75 7.42
CA ASP A 246 9.44 -21.91 6.81
C ASP A 246 8.19 -21.80 7.70
N ALA A 247 7.79 -22.90 8.34
CA ALA A 247 6.66 -22.93 9.26
C ALA A 247 6.91 -22.07 10.51
N THR A 248 8.12 -22.08 11.05
CA THR A 248 8.50 -21.22 12.18
C THR A 248 8.49 -19.75 11.77
N ILE A 249 9.03 -19.41 10.59
CA ILE A 249 9.06 -18.03 10.10
C ILE A 249 7.66 -17.50 9.87
N LEU A 250 6.80 -18.26 9.19
CA LEU A 250 5.39 -17.90 9.01
C LEU A 250 4.73 -17.66 10.36
N LYS A 251 4.87 -18.59 11.31
CA LYS A 251 4.22 -18.49 12.61
C LYS A 251 4.60 -17.23 13.41
N TYR A 252 5.85 -16.79 13.34
CA TYR A 252 6.36 -15.73 14.23
C TYR A 252 6.60 -14.38 13.54
N LEU A 253 6.77 -14.35 12.22
CA LEU A 253 7.04 -13.13 11.47
C LEU A 253 5.90 -12.67 10.57
N SER A 254 4.83 -13.46 10.42
CA SER A 254 3.59 -13.06 9.71
C SER A 254 2.45 -12.78 10.69
N THR A 255 1.57 -11.84 10.32
CA THR A 255 0.30 -11.58 11.01
C THR A 255 -0.78 -12.61 10.67
N SER A 256 -0.61 -13.36 9.58
CA SER A 256 -1.57 -14.34 9.07
C SER A 256 -0.86 -15.55 8.42
N PRO A 257 -0.24 -16.43 9.22
CA PRO A 257 0.66 -17.49 8.75
C PRO A 257 0.11 -18.41 7.64
N ASN A 258 -1.22 -18.61 7.63
CA ASN A 258 -1.89 -19.49 6.67
C ASN A 258 -2.39 -18.76 5.42
N ALA A 259 -2.28 -17.43 5.35
CA ALA A 259 -2.80 -16.61 4.26
C ALA A 259 -1.70 -15.90 3.45
N GLU A 260 -0.44 -15.96 3.90
CA GLU A 260 0.70 -15.38 3.21
C GLU A 260 0.91 -15.96 1.81
N PRO A 261 1.43 -15.15 0.86
CA PRO A 261 1.77 -15.63 -0.46
C PRO A 261 2.97 -16.60 -0.41
N PRO A 262 3.15 -17.48 -1.43
CA PRO A 262 4.17 -18.53 -1.41
C PRO A 262 5.61 -18.02 -1.25
N HIS A 263 5.90 -16.79 -1.67
CA HIS A 263 7.23 -16.17 -1.60
C HIS A 263 7.55 -15.48 -0.27
N PHE A 264 6.60 -15.42 0.68
CA PHE A 264 6.76 -14.67 1.93
C PHE A 264 8.04 -15.02 2.70
N VAL A 265 8.27 -16.30 2.97
CA VAL A 265 9.44 -16.74 3.76
C VAL A 265 10.75 -16.39 3.06
N GLN A 266 10.83 -16.59 1.75
CA GLN A 266 12.00 -16.22 0.96
C GLN A 266 12.27 -14.71 1.04
N HIS A 267 11.22 -13.90 0.92
CA HIS A 267 11.32 -12.44 1.04
C HIS A 267 11.84 -12.03 2.42
N MET A 268 11.31 -12.62 3.49
CA MET A 268 11.76 -12.38 4.86
C MET A 268 13.23 -12.73 5.06
N LYS A 269 13.67 -13.93 4.62
CA LYS A 269 15.08 -14.33 4.71
C LYS A 269 15.99 -13.39 3.93
N SER A 270 15.59 -12.96 2.73
CA SER A 270 16.37 -12.01 1.93
C SER A 270 16.50 -10.64 2.59
N THR A 271 15.44 -10.17 3.26
CA THR A 271 15.44 -8.90 4.00
C THR A 271 16.35 -8.99 5.23
N ILE A 272 16.28 -10.08 5.98
CA ILE A 272 17.13 -10.33 7.15
C ILE A 272 18.60 -10.41 6.73
N GLN A 273 18.91 -11.14 5.65
CA GLN A 273 20.25 -11.21 5.07
C GLN A 273 20.77 -9.82 4.69
N PHE A 274 19.94 -8.99 4.05
CA PHE A 274 20.32 -7.62 3.67
C PHE A 274 20.66 -6.76 4.90
N ILE A 275 19.90 -6.87 5.99
CA ILE A 275 20.17 -6.15 7.25
C ILE A 275 21.49 -6.62 7.88
N LEU A 276 21.79 -7.92 7.84
CA LEU A 276 23.05 -8.46 8.37
C LEU A 276 24.27 -8.01 7.56
N GLU A 277 24.11 -7.90 6.24
CA GLU A 277 25.15 -7.36 5.33
C GLU A 277 25.35 -5.85 5.50
N HIS A 278 24.33 -5.14 5.99
CA HIS A 278 24.35 -3.70 6.26
C HIS A 278 23.98 -3.41 7.71
N PRO A 279 24.84 -3.70 8.71
CA PRO A 279 24.50 -3.55 10.13
C PRO A 279 24.06 -2.14 10.55
N SER A 280 24.49 -1.12 9.79
CA SER A 280 23.93 0.24 9.85
C SER A 280 23.49 0.67 8.43
N ALA A 281 22.43 1.46 8.37
CA ALA A 281 21.95 2.08 7.14
C ALA A 281 22.86 3.22 6.64
N ASP A 282 23.77 3.75 7.46
CA ASP A 282 24.56 4.95 7.11
C ASP A 282 25.38 4.77 5.82
N GLY A 283 25.93 3.58 5.58
CA GLY A 283 26.69 3.26 4.37
C GLY A 283 25.84 3.26 3.09
N LEU A 284 24.52 3.10 3.22
CA LEU A 284 23.57 3.11 2.10
C LEU A 284 23.17 4.54 1.70
N PHE A 285 23.42 5.53 2.57
CA PHE A 285 23.10 6.94 2.37
C PHE A 285 24.32 7.83 2.66
N PRO A 286 25.34 7.81 1.78
CA PRO A 286 26.53 8.67 1.94
C PRO A 286 26.13 10.13 2.15
N SER A 287 26.70 10.77 3.17
CA SER A 287 26.38 12.16 3.56
C SER A 287 24.88 12.41 3.81
N GLY A 288 24.13 11.37 4.19
CA GLY A 288 22.68 11.45 4.44
C GLY A 288 21.86 11.73 3.17
N GLN A 289 22.40 11.51 1.97
CA GLN A 289 21.68 11.74 0.73
C GLN A 289 20.75 10.59 0.38
N PRO A 290 19.54 10.87 -0.16
CA PRO A 290 18.62 9.82 -0.61
C PRO A 290 19.18 9.09 -1.83
N GLN A 291 18.78 7.83 -2.02
CA GLN A 291 18.99 7.14 -3.29
C GLN A 291 17.90 7.55 -4.28
N LEU A 292 18.32 8.07 -5.43
CA LEU A 292 17.41 8.52 -6.49
C LEU A 292 17.44 7.53 -7.65
N TYR A 293 16.29 7.21 -8.22
CA TYR A 293 16.15 6.34 -9.37
C TYR A 293 15.28 7.02 -10.43
N HIS A 294 15.71 6.94 -11.68
CA HIS A 294 15.01 7.50 -12.83
C HIS A 294 14.54 6.37 -13.76
N ARG A 295 13.53 6.67 -14.57
CA ARG A 295 13.02 5.71 -15.55
C ARG A 295 13.91 5.72 -16.80
N THR A 296 14.36 4.54 -17.23
CA THR A 296 15.10 4.38 -18.50
C THR A 296 14.15 4.36 -19.70
N GLU A 297 14.69 4.46 -20.92
CA GLU A 297 13.88 4.32 -22.15
C GLU A 297 13.24 2.93 -22.28
N GLN A 298 13.89 1.90 -21.72
CA GLN A 298 13.40 0.53 -21.67
C GLN A 298 12.27 0.35 -20.65
N GLY A 299 12.10 1.30 -19.73
CA GLY A 299 11.05 1.31 -18.70
C GLY A 299 11.49 0.79 -17.33
N ASP A 300 12.79 0.59 -17.12
CA ASP A 300 13.37 0.13 -15.85
C ASP A 300 13.70 1.32 -14.92
N TRP A 301 13.84 1.05 -13.63
CA TRP A 301 14.33 2.03 -12.67
C TRP A 301 15.85 1.92 -12.50
N GLU A 302 16.60 2.97 -12.86
CA GLU A 302 18.06 3.01 -12.75
C GLU A 302 18.52 4.05 -11.74
N ARG A 303 19.49 3.66 -10.90
CA ARG A 303 20.05 4.53 -9.86
C ARG A 303 20.79 5.71 -10.48
N THR A 304 20.45 6.91 -10.06
CA THR A 304 21.18 8.13 -10.45
C THR A 304 22.50 8.18 -9.68
N VAL A 305 23.61 8.32 -10.41
CA VAL A 305 24.91 8.59 -9.80
C VAL A 305 24.93 10.04 -9.35
N GLN A 306 24.99 10.28 -8.04
CA GLN A 306 25.22 11.62 -7.50
C GLN A 306 26.70 11.94 -7.68
N SER A 307 27.03 12.82 -8.62
CA SER A 307 28.37 13.41 -8.80
C SER A 307 28.68 14.42 -7.72
#